data_AF-A0AAD1QX45-F1
#
_entry.id   AF-A0AAD1QX45-F1
#
_cell.length_a   1.000
_cell.length_b   1.000
_cell.length_c   1.000
_cell.angle_alpha   90.00
_cell.angle_beta   90.00
_cell.angle_gamma   90.00
#
_symmetry.space_group_name_H-M   'P 1'
#
loop_
_entity.id
_entity.type
_entity.pdbx_description
1 polymer ?
#
loop_
_entity_poly.entity_id
_entity_poly.type
_entity_poly.pdbx_seq_one_letter_code
_entity_poly.pdbx_strand_id
1 'polypeptide(L)'
;MLSLCLRRFPLEDIPLDEKEAANWLHKLYQEKDALQERYLQEGTFPGPQIVPRRRPWTLINFLFWATLLLSPLFSFAVGIFASGSPLLILSFMGFMWTASFAVRRLIGVTEIERGSSYGNREVKKMD
;
A
#
# COMPACT_ATOMS: atom_id res chain seq x y z
N MET A 1 1.85 -17.77 -4.14
CA MET A 1 3.16 -17.22 -4.51
C MET A 1 2.89 -16.07 -5.45
N LEU A 2 3.25 -14.82 -5.11
CA LEU A 2 2.92 -13.67 -5.94
C LEU A 2 4.03 -13.53 -6.99
N SER A 3 3.77 -13.98 -8.21
CA SER A 3 4.73 -13.91 -9.32
C SER A 3 4.40 -12.74 -10.22
N LEU A 4 5.38 -11.87 -10.44
CA LEU A 4 5.26 -10.70 -11.29
C LEU A 4 6.25 -10.83 -12.46
N CYS A 5 5.76 -10.76 -13.69
CA CYS A 5 6.60 -10.73 -14.89
C CYS A 5 6.95 -9.28 -15.23
N LEU A 6 8.24 -8.92 -15.11
CA LEU A 6 8.75 -7.59 -15.47
C LEU A 6 9.59 -7.69 -16.75
N ARG A 7 9.20 -6.95 -17.79
CA ARG A 7 9.96 -6.77 -19.04
C ARG A 7 10.27 -5.28 -19.22
N ARG A 8 11.53 -4.94 -19.47
CA ARG A 8 11.95 -3.57 -19.80
C ARG A 8 11.81 -3.37 -21.32
N PHE A 9 11.34 -2.21 -21.72
CA PHE A 9 11.31 -1.77 -23.11
C PHE A 9 12.26 -0.59 -23.26
N PRO A 10 13.24 -0.65 -24.18
CA PRO A 10 14.10 0.49 -24.48
C PRO A 10 13.28 1.59 -25.16
N LEU A 11 13.66 2.86 -24.99
CA LEU A 11 12.89 4.00 -25.51
C LEU A 11 12.98 4.09 -27.03
N GLU A 12 14.04 3.53 -27.61
CA GLU A 12 14.27 3.47 -29.05
C GLU A 12 13.23 2.59 -29.78
N ASP A 13 12.65 1.60 -29.09
CA ASP A 13 11.67 0.66 -29.66
C ASP A 13 10.22 1.17 -29.60
N ILE A 14 9.99 2.36 -29.02
CA ILE A 14 8.65 2.94 -28.87
C ILE A 14 8.37 3.85 -30.07
N PRO A 15 7.40 3.50 -30.93
CA PRO A 15 7.06 4.35 -32.07
C PRO A 15 6.52 5.71 -31.59
N LEU A 16 6.98 6.78 -32.24
CA LEU A 16 6.60 8.16 -31.94
C LEU A 16 5.32 8.60 -32.67
N ASP A 17 4.94 7.89 -33.75
CA ASP A 17 3.71 8.15 -34.48
C ASP A 17 2.49 7.60 -33.72
N GLU A 18 1.38 8.36 -33.71
CA GLU A 18 0.20 8.05 -32.89
C GLU A 18 -0.49 6.74 -33.31
N LYS A 19 -0.54 6.44 -34.62
CA LYS A 19 -1.18 5.23 -35.12
C LYS A 19 -0.30 4.01 -34.88
N GLU A 20 1.01 4.15 -35.09
CA GLU A 20 1.96 3.08 -34.83
C GLU A 20 2.08 2.78 -33.33
N ALA A 21 2.01 3.80 -32.46
CA ALA A 21 1.96 3.65 -31.01
C ALA A 21 0.71 2.91 -30.54
N ALA A 22 -0.47 3.25 -31.08
CA ALA A 22 -1.70 2.53 -30.77
C ALA A 22 -1.62 1.05 -31.15
N ASN A 23 -1.08 0.75 -32.34
CA ASN A 23 -0.89 -0.63 -32.81
C ASN A 23 0.15 -1.40 -31.98
N TRP A 24 1.25 -0.75 -31.61
CA TRP A 24 2.28 -1.32 -30.75
C TRP A 24 1.73 -1.64 -29.36
N LEU A 25 0.97 -0.71 -28.77
CA LEU A 25 0.31 -0.91 -27.49
C LEU A 25 -0.71 -2.04 -27.53
N HIS A 26 -1.50 -2.13 -28.61
CA HIS A 26 -2.47 -3.20 -28.79
C HIS A 26 -1.80 -4.58 -28.86
N LYS A 27 -0.71 -4.71 -29.63
CA LYS A 27 0.10 -5.94 -29.64
C LYS A 27 0.67 -6.27 -28.27
N LEU A 28 1.17 -5.27 -27.54
CA LEU A 28 1.69 -5.45 -26.19
C LEU A 28 0.61 -5.96 -25.22
N TYR A 29 -0.64 -5.50 -25.34
CA TYR A 29 -1.74 -6.03 -24.53
C TYR A 29 -2.05 -7.49 -24.87
N GLN A 30 -2.09 -7.85 -26.15
CA GLN A 30 -2.29 -9.24 -26.57
C GLN A 30 -1.19 -10.17 -26.03
N GLU A 31 0.08 -9.72 -26.05
CA GLU A 31 1.19 -10.49 -25.44
C GLU A 31 1.00 -10.68 -23.93
N LYS A 32 0.55 -9.64 -23.21
CA LYS A 32 0.30 -9.73 -21.77
C LYS A 32 -0.85 -10.67 -21.44
N ASP A 33 -1.93 -10.62 -22.20
CA ASP A 33 -3.09 -11.51 -22.00
C ASP A 33 -2.68 -12.98 -22.23
N ALA A 34 -1.92 -13.25 -23.29
CA ALA A 34 -1.39 -14.59 -23.56
C ALA A 34 -0.46 -15.09 -22.43
N LEU A 35 0.35 -14.22 -21.83
CA LEU A 35 1.18 -14.57 -20.67
C LEU A 35 0.33 -14.87 -19.43
N GLN A 36 -0.75 -14.11 -19.23
CA GLN A 36 -1.68 -14.34 -18.12
C GLN A 36 -2.43 -15.68 -18.27
N GLU A 37 -2.85 -16.03 -19.48
CA GLU A 37 -3.50 -17.31 -19.77
C GLU A 37 -2.55 -18.49 -19.54
N ARG A 38 -1.29 -18.39 -19.98
CA ARG A 38 -0.28 -19.40 -19.66
C ARG A 38 -0.01 -19.51 -18.17
N TYR A 39 0.04 -18.39 -17.45
CA TYR A 39 0.20 -18.39 -15.99
C TYR A 39 -0.97 -19.09 -15.28
N LEU A 40 -2.20 -18.92 -15.77
CA LEU A 40 -3.37 -19.63 -15.24
C LEU A 40 -3.30 -21.14 -15.45
N GLN A 41 -2.72 -21.60 -16.56
CA GLN A 41 -2.58 -23.02 -16.89
C GLN A 41 -1.40 -23.69 -16.17
N GLU A 42 -0.22 -23.06 -16.19
CA GLU A 42 1.03 -23.65 -15.70
C GLU A 42 1.37 -23.23 -14.25
N GLY A 43 0.65 -22.25 -13.71
CA GLY A 43 0.89 -21.71 -12.37
C GLY A 43 2.20 -20.92 -12.21
N THR A 44 2.95 -20.69 -13.30
CA THR A 44 4.24 -20.01 -13.28
C THR A 44 4.48 -19.21 -14.55
N PHE A 45 5.11 -18.04 -14.43
CA PHE A 45 5.46 -17.25 -15.62
C PHE A 45 6.70 -17.86 -16.31
N PRO A 46 6.70 -17.95 -17.65
CA PRO A 46 7.87 -18.42 -18.39
C PRO A 46 9.00 -17.38 -18.28
N GLY A 47 10.11 -17.74 -17.63
CA GLY A 47 11.29 -16.88 -17.52
C GLY A 47 12.12 -17.07 -16.24
N PRO A 48 13.25 -16.37 -16.11
CA PRO A 48 14.09 -16.41 -14.92
C PRO A 48 13.32 -15.84 -13.71
N GLN A 49 13.02 -16.72 -12.76
CA GLN A 49 12.32 -16.34 -11.53
C GLN A 49 13.28 -15.67 -10.56
N ILE A 50 13.17 -14.34 -10.43
CA ILE A 50 13.87 -13.60 -9.39
C ILE A 50 13.01 -13.66 -8.13
N VAL A 51 13.31 -14.60 -7.24
CA VAL A 51 12.67 -14.65 -5.92
C VAL A 51 13.31 -13.60 -5.01
N PRO A 52 12.57 -12.59 -4.54
CA PRO A 52 13.13 -11.62 -3.61
C PRO A 52 13.50 -12.33 -2.31
N ARG A 53 14.75 -12.17 -1.88
CA ARG A 53 15.25 -12.75 -0.63
C ARG A 53 14.43 -12.20 0.54
N ARG A 54 13.81 -13.08 1.33
CA ARG A 54 13.08 -12.69 2.54
C ARG A 54 14.03 -11.92 3.47
N ARG A 55 13.63 -10.72 3.89
CA ARG A 55 14.41 -9.85 4.77
C ARG A 55 13.89 -10.00 6.20
N PRO A 56 14.50 -10.87 7.05
CA PRO A 56 14.01 -11.09 8.41
C PRO A 56 14.15 -9.84 9.30
N TRP A 57 15.03 -8.91 8.91
CA TRP A 57 15.25 -7.64 9.61
C TRP A 57 13.99 -6.81 9.82
N THR A 58 13.02 -6.85 8.90
CA THR A 58 11.77 -6.11 9.06
C THR A 58 10.92 -6.67 10.19
N LEU A 59 10.87 -8.00 10.34
CA LEU A 59 10.13 -8.66 11.41
C LEU A 59 10.78 -8.39 12.77
N ILE A 60 12.11 -8.47 12.85
CA ILE A 60 12.85 -8.19 14.09
C ILE A 60 12.63 -6.73 14.51
N ASN A 61 12.73 -5.80 13.57
CA ASN A 61 12.51 -4.38 13.83
C ASN A 61 11.06 -4.14 14.31
N PHE A 62 10.08 -4.73 13.63
CA PHE A 62 8.68 -4.65 14.05
C PHE A 62 8.46 -5.21 15.46
N LEU A 63 8.99 -6.38 15.77
CA LEU A 63 8.87 -6.99 17.10
C LEU A 63 9.54 -6.13 18.17
N PHE A 64 10.72 -5.58 17.88
CA PHE A 64 11.42 -4.68 18.80
C PHE A 64 10.56 -3.46 19.15
N TRP A 65 10.05 -2.75 18.14
CA TRP A 65 9.19 -1.58 18.38
C TRP A 65 7.86 -1.95 19.03
N ALA A 66 7.27 -3.09 18.65
CA ALA A 66 6.05 -3.59 19.27
C ALA A 66 6.27 -3.84 20.76
N THR A 67 7.34 -4.55 21.15
CA THR A 67 7.66 -4.81 22.56
C THR A 67 7.99 -3.53 23.32
N LEU A 68 8.76 -2.62 22.73
CA LEU A 68 9.11 -1.34 23.35
C LEU A 68 7.86 -0.48 23.61
N LEU A 69 6.91 -0.43 22.67
CA LEU A 69 5.65 0.30 22.83
C LEU A 69 4.67 -0.41 23.77
N LEU A 70 4.60 -1.75 23.73
CA LEU A 70 3.71 -2.54 24.59
C LEU A 70 4.18 -2.58 26.05
N SER A 71 5.49 -2.49 26.32
CA SER A 71 6.04 -2.51 27.68
C SER A 71 5.45 -1.46 28.63
N PRO A 72 5.41 -0.15 28.29
CA PRO A 72 4.76 0.84 29.13
C PRO A 72 3.25 0.61 29.20
N LEU A 73 2.58 0.26 28.09
CA LEU A 73 1.14 -0.04 28.08
C LEU A 73 0.77 -1.17 29.06
N PHE A 74 1.56 -2.24 29.09
CA PHE A 74 1.34 -3.36 29.98
C PHE A 74 1.60 -2.99 31.45
N SER A 75 2.70 -2.27 31.71
CA SER A 75 3.00 -1.75 33.05
C SER A 75 1.90 -0.81 33.56
N PHE A 76 1.36 0.05 32.68
CA PHE A 76 0.23 0.92 32.99
C PHE A 76 -1.04 0.12 33.29
N ALA A 77 -1.37 -0.89 32.47
CA ALA A 77 -2.53 -1.74 32.70
C ALA A 77 -2.46 -2.43 34.07
N VAL A 78 -1.34 -3.08 34.38
CA VAL A 78 -1.11 -3.73 35.68
C VAL A 78 -1.17 -2.71 36.82
N GLY A 79 -0.60 -1.52 36.63
CA GLY A 79 -0.65 -0.43 37.63
C GLY A 79 -2.06 0.06 37.92
N ILE A 80 -2.94 0.13 36.91
CA ILE A 80 -4.35 0.51 37.08
C ILE A 80 -5.10 -0.57 37.87
N PHE A 81 -4.94 -1.85 37.51
CA PHE A 81 -5.59 -2.96 38.21
C PHE A 81 -5.11 -3.11 39.66
N ALA A 82 -3.82 -2.89 39.92
CA ALA A 82 -3.24 -3.08 41.26
C ALA A 82 -3.48 -1.89 42.20
N SER A 83 -3.49 -0.65 41.71
CA SER A 83 -3.51 0.55 42.56
C SER A 83 -4.82 1.33 42.56
N GLY A 84 -5.68 1.19 41.55
CA GLY A 84 -6.92 1.97 41.41
C GLY A 84 -6.69 3.50 41.43
N SER A 85 -5.46 3.95 41.16
CA SER A 85 -5.06 5.34 41.37
C SER A 85 -5.69 6.29 40.34
N PRO A 86 -6.34 7.39 40.77
CA PRO A 86 -6.96 8.36 39.86
C PRO A 86 -5.95 9.07 38.96
N LEU A 87 -4.67 9.16 39.36
CA LEU A 87 -3.61 9.78 38.55
C LEU A 87 -3.29 8.98 37.28
N LEU A 88 -3.27 7.64 37.36
CA LEU A 88 -3.03 6.78 36.21
C LEU A 88 -4.21 6.82 35.23
N ILE A 89 -5.44 6.88 35.77
CA ILE A 89 -6.67 7.01 34.97
C ILE A 89 -6.69 8.34 34.23
N LEU A 90 -6.33 9.45 34.89
CA LEU A 90 -6.30 10.78 34.28
C LEU A 90 -5.21 10.88 33.18
N SER A 91 -4.04 10.29 33.42
CA SER A 91 -2.97 10.19 32.42
C SER A 91 -3.39 9.38 31.19
N PHE A 92 -4.04 8.24 31.41
CA PHE A 92 -4.55 7.40 30.33
C PHE A 92 -5.63 8.10 29.49
N MET A 93 -6.57 8.80 30.14
CA MET A 93 -7.56 9.61 29.44
C MET A 93 -6.92 10.73 28.60
N GLY A 94 -5.90 11.40 29.14
CA GLY A 94 -5.13 12.41 28.40
C GLY A 94 -4.44 11.82 27.17
N PHE A 95 -3.78 10.66 27.31
CA PHE A 95 -3.16 9.95 26.20
C PHE A 95 -4.17 9.51 25.13
N MET A 96 -5.32 8.97 25.56
CA MET A 96 -6.36 8.52 24.63
C MET A 96 -6.99 9.68 23.86
N TRP A 97 -7.12 10.85 24.49
CA TRP A 97 -7.56 12.08 23.84
C TRP A 97 -6.55 12.55 22.79
N THR A 98 -5.26 12.65 23.14
CA THR A 98 -4.21 13.12 22.22
C THR A 98 -4.06 12.18 21.03
N ALA A 99 -4.11 10.87 21.25
CA ALA A 99 -4.09 9.87 20.19
C ALA A 99 -5.31 10.01 19.25
N SER A 100 -6.52 10.17 19.81
CA SER A 100 -7.74 10.37 19.02
C SER A 100 -7.68 11.65 18.18
N PHE A 101 -7.14 12.73 18.75
CA PHE A 101 -6.94 13.99 18.05
C PHE A 101 -5.91 13.85 16.92
N ALA A 102 -4.79 13.19 17.19
CA ALA A 102 -3.75 12.93 16.20
C ALA A 102 -4.26 12.12 15.01
N VAL A 103 -5.03 11.06 15.24
CA VAL A 103 -5.64 10.25 14.18
C VAL A 103 -6.63 11.07 13.35
N ARG A 104 -7.52 11.85 13.98
CA ARG A 104 -8.44 12.74 13.26
C ARG A 104 -7.68 13.78 12.42
N ARG A 105 -6.57 14.30 12.95
CA ARG A 105 -5.70 15.23 12.21
C ARG A 105 -5.00 14.56 11.05
N LEU A 106 -4.53 13.32 11.21
CA LEU A 106 -3.93 12.52 10.14
C LEU A 106 -4.94 12.22 9.04
N ILE A 107 -6.17 11.82 9.40
CA ILE A 107 -7.25 11.60 8.43
C ILE A 107 -7.51 12.86 7.61
N GLY A 108 -7.62 14.03 8.25
CA GLY A 108 -7.80 15.31 7.55
C GLY A 108 -6.59 15.77 6.72
N VAL A 109 -5.39 15.22 6.96
CA VAL A 109 -4.20 15.48 6.12
C VAL A 109 -4.11 14.47 4.96
N THR A 110 -4.66 13.27 5.14
CA THR A 110 -4.75 12.24 4.07
C THR A 110 -6.01 12.37 3.22
N GLU A 111 -6.97 13.20 3.62
CA GLU A 111 -8.09 13.58 2.78
C GLU A 111 -7.56 14.48 1.65
N ILE A 112 -7.26 13.83 0.53
CA ILE A 112 -6.81 14.49 -0.69
C ILE A 112 -8.01 15.29 -1.22
N GLU A 113 -8.10 16.57 -0.85
CA GLU A 113 -9.04 17.55 -1.45
C GLU A 113 -8.82 17.77 -2.97
N ARG A 114 -7.85 17.07 -3.58
CA ARG A 114 -7.50 17.15 -5.00
C ARG A 114 -7.52 15.78 -5.67
N GLY A 115 -8.67 15.11 -5.65
CA GLY A 115 -9.01 14.21 -6.76
C GLY A 115 -9.04 15.07 -8.03
N SER A 116 -8.06 14.90 -8.92
CA SER A 116 -7.98 15.66 -10.16
C SER A 116 -9.31 15.56 -10.92
N SER A 117 -9.87 16.71 -11.32
CA SER A 117 -10.98 16.81 -12.27
C SER A 117 -10.50 16.44 -13.69
N TYR A 118 -10.01 15.22 -13.84
CA TYR A 118 -9.74 14.59 -15.12
C TYR A 118 -10.76 13.44 -15.22
N GLY A 119 -11.88 13.72 -15.91
CA GLY A 119 -12.95 12.75 -16.13
C GLY A 119 -14.38 13.30 -16.03
N ASN A 120 -14.62 14.51 -15.49
CA ASN A 120 -15.98 15.00 -15.25
C ASN A 120 -16.52 15.98 -16.34
N ARG A 121 -16.11 15.84 -17.60
CA ARG A 121 -16.63 16.65 -18.70
C ARG A 121 -17.64 15.94 -19.60
N GLU A 122 -17.98 14.69 -19.33
CA GLU A 122 -18.86 13.89 -20.20
C GLU A 122 -20.37 14.08 -19.92
N VAL A 123 -20.79 14.69 -18.79
CA VAL A 123 -22.24 14.73 -18.41
C VAL A 123 -22.90 16.11 -18.58
N LYS A 124 -22.26 17.07 -19.27
CA LYS A 124 -22.85 18.41 -19.51
C LYS A 124 -23.04 18.76 -20.99
N LYS A 125 -23.45 17.78 -21.80
CA LYS A 125 -24.05 18.02 -23.13
C LYS A 125 -25.18 17.02 -23.37
N MET A 126 -26.28 17.21 -22.66
CA MET A 126 -27.62 16.76 -23.06
C MET A 126 -28.59 17.47 -22.13
N ASP A 127 -28.94 18.69 -22.53
CA ASP A 127 -30.24 19.35 -22.36
C ASP A 127 -30.22 20.64 -23.19
#